data_AF-A0A3D0JN92-F1
#
_entry.id   AF-A0A3D0JN92-F1
#
_cell.length_a   1.000
_cell.length_b   1.000
_cell.length_c   1.000
_cell.angle_alpha   90.00
_cell.angle_beta   90.00
_cell.angle_gamma   90.00
#
_symmetry.space_group_name_H-M   'P 1'
#
loop_
_entity.id
_entity.type
_entity.pdbx_description
1 polymer ?
#
loop_
_entity_poly.entity_id
_entity_poly.type
_entity_poly.pdbx_seq_one_letter_code
_entity_poly.pdbx_strand_id
1 'polypeptide(L)'
;PDRTWFALAAYNVGGGHLEDARKLTEAEGLDPNKWADVQKILPRLAQKQWYSKTRYGYARGGEPVHFVRNIRRYYDILTWVTQPQLEGNQVAESGIHLPGIDKRKPEEETPPL
;
A
#
# COMPACT_ATOMS: atom_id res chain seq x y z
N PRO A 1 7.71 -10.00 1.24
CA PRO A 1 6.36 -9.88 1.86
C PRO A 1 5.24 -9.81 0.81
N ASP A 2 5.42 -10.52 -0.30
CA ASP A 2 4.60 -10.35 -1.50
C ASP A 2 3.17 -10.85 -1.31
N ARG A 3 3.00 -11.99 -0.61
CA ARG A 3 1.68 -12.57 -0.31
C ARG A 3 0.72 -11.59 0.36
N THR A 4 1.21 -10.77 1.28
CA THR A 4 0.40 -9.74 1.96
C THR A 4 -0.05 -8.65 0.99
N TRP A 5 0.82 -8.23 0.07
CA TRP A 5 0.50 -7.21 -0.93
C TRP A 5 -0.50 -7.71 -1.97
N PHE A 6 -0.37 -8.97 -2.41
CA PHE A 6 -1.39 -9.62 -3.22
C PHE A 6 -2.74 -9.70 -2.50
N ALA A 7 -2.75 -10.04 -1.20
CA ALA A 7 -4.00 -10.08 -0.43
C ALA A 7 -4.67 -8.71 -0.33
N LEU A 8 -3.91 -7.63 -0.07
CA LEU A 8 -4.45 -6.27 -0.04
C LEU A 8 -4.95 -5.80 -1.41
N ALA A 9 -4.24 -6.15 -2.48
CA ALA A 9 -4.70 -5.86 -3.84
C ALA A 9 -6.00 -6.62 -4.15
N ALA A 10 -6.10 -7.90 -3.81
CA ALA A 10 -7.30 -8.72 -3.98
C ALA A 10 -8.48 -8.21 -3.16
N TYR A 11 -8.22 -7.67 -1.97
CA TYR A 11 -9.25 -7.03 -1.14
C TYR A 11 -9.86 -5.80 -1.84
N ASN A 12 -9.02 -5.00 -2.51
CA ASN A 12 -9.45 -3.80 -3.19
C ASN A 12 -10.08 -4.06 -4.58
N VAL A 13 -9.44 -4.88 -5.42
CA VAL A 13 -9.84 -5.10 -6.83
C VAL A 13 -10.59 -6.40 -7.07
N GLY A 14 -10.64 -7.31 -6.09
CA GLY A 14 -11.12 -8.66 -6.24
C GLY A 14 -10.05 -9.63 -6.78
N GLY A 15 -10.11 -10.89 -6.32
CA GLY A 15 -9.14 -11.92 -6.71
C GLY A 15 -9.16 -12.28 -8.20
N GLY A 16 -10.31 -12.15 -8.88
CA GLY A 16 -10.43 -12.42 -10.31
C GLY A 16 -9.59 -11.46 -11.16
N HIS A 17 -9.71 -10.16 -10.91
CA HIS A 17 -8.92 -9.15 -11.61
C HIS A 17 -7.43 -9.20 -11.24
N LEU A 18 -7.11 -9.55 -9.99
CA LEU A 18 -5.72 -9.78 -9.61
C LEU A 18 -5.10 -10.96 -10.38
N GLU A 19 -5.85 -12.04 -10.57
CA GLU A 19 -5.41 -13.19 -11.36
C GLU A 19 -5.25 -12.84 -12.85
N ASP A 20 -6.15 -12.03 -13.41
CA ASP A 20 -5.98 -11.48 -14.76
C ASP A 20 -4.67 -10.68 -14.90
N ALA A 21 -4.35 -9.84 -13.91
CA ALA A 21 -3.09 -9.10 -13.89
C ALA A 21 -1.87 -10.04 -13.79
N ARG A 22 -1.94 -11.12 -12.98
CA ARG A 22 -0.87 -12.12 -12.88
C ARG A 22 -0.64 -12.84 -14.21
N LYS A 23 -1.69 -13.25 -14.90
CA LYS A 23 -1.58 -13.88 -16.23
C LYS A 23 -0.99 -12.94 -17.28
N LEU A 24 -1.41 -11.68 -17.29
CA LEU A 24 -0.80 -10.67 -18.15
C LEU A 24 0.68 -10.42 -17.80
N THR A 25 1.04 -10.50 -16.52
CA THR A 25 2.43 -10.36 -16.05
C THR A 25 3.29 -11.51 -16.58
N GLU A 26 2.81 -12.74 -16.49
CA GLU A 26 3.47 -13.92 -17.05
C GLU A 26 3.59 -13.84 -18.58
N ALA A 27 2.55 -13.39 -19.27
CA ALA A 27 2.56 -13.19 -20.72
C ALA A 27 3.59 -12.15 -21.21
N GLU A 28 3.97 -11.21 -20.34
CA GLU A 28 5.01 -10.19 -20.61
C GLU A 28 6.41 -10.67 -20.20
N GLY A 29 6.57 -11.93 -19.80
CA GLY A 29 7.84 -12.51 -19.36
C GLY A 29 8.31 -12.02 -17.98
N LEU A 30 7.40 -11.45 -17.18
CA LEU A 30 7.66 -11.01 -15.82
C LEU A 30 7.21 -12.06 -14.80
N ASP A 31 7.62 -11.91 -13.54
CA ASP A 31 7.30 -12.87 -12.48
C ASP A 31 5.91 -12.60 -11.86
N PRO A 32 4.91 -13.47 -12.06
CA PRO A 32 3.55 -13.28 -11.54
C PRO A 32 3.45 -13.47 -10.02
N ASN A 33 4.54 -13.90 -9.35
CA ASN A 33 4.60 -14.09 -7.90
C ASN A 33 5.34 -12.94 -7.19
N LYS A 34 5.90 -11.99 -7.95
CA LYS A 34 6.47 -10.75 -7.39
C LYS A 34 5.46 -9.63 -7.48
N TRP A 35 5.11 -9.06 -6.32
CA TRP A 35 4.23 -7.90 -6.28
C TRP A 35 4.80 -6.74 -7.11
N ALA A 36 6.13 -6.59 -7.09
CA ALA A 36 6.83 -5.53 -7.80
C ALA A 36 6.58 -5.52 -9.32
N ASP A 37 6.34 -6.70 -9.90
CA ASP A 37 6.07 -6.85 -11.34
C ASP A 37 4.58 -6.78 -11.63
N VAL A 38 3.75 -7.46 -10.84
CA VAL A 38 2.28 -7.44 -11.02
C VAL A 38 1.71 -6.03 -10.84
N GLN A 39 2.23 -5.22 -9.91
CA GLN A 39 1.78 -3.84 -9.73
C GLN A 39 2.01 -2.95 -10.97
N LYS A 40 2.99 -3.27 -11.84
CA LYS A 40 3.25 -2.54 -13.08
C LYS A 40 2.18 -2.86 -14.14
N ILE A 41 1.60 -4.06 -14.07
CA ILE A 41 0.63 -4.58 -15.04
C ILE A 41 -0.81 -4.23 -14.64
N LEU A 42 -1.12 -4.21 -13.34
CA LEU A 42 -2.47 -3.90 -12.83
C LEU A 42 -3.14 -2.69 -13.53
N PRO A 43 -2.49 -1.51 -13.71
CA PRO A 43 -3.10 -0.37 -14.38
C PRO A 43 -3.52 -0.63 -15.84
N ARG A 44 -2.92 -1.63 -16.51
CA ARG A 44 -3.28 -2.02 -17.88
C ARG A 44 -4.71 -2.57 -17.94
N LEU A 45 -5.26 -3.11 -16.86
CA LEU A 45 -6.67 -3.57 -16.82
C LEU A 45 -7.70 -2.45 -17.01
N ALA A 46 -7.29 -1.17 -16.93
CA ALA A 46 -8.15 -0.04 -17.27
C ALA A 46 -8.17 0.29 -18.77
N GLN A 47 -7.29 -0.34 -19.55
CA GLN A 47 -7.09 -0.05 -20.97
C GLN A 47 -7.69 -1.16 -21.85
N LYS A 48 -8.58 -0.79 -22.79
CA LYS A 48 -9.32 -1.74 -23.64
C LYS A 48 -8.44 -2.72 -24.40
N GLN A 49 -7.28 -2.29 -24.87
CA GLN A 49 -6.33 -3.14 -25.59
C GLN A 49 -5.82 -4.34 -24.76
N TRP A 50 -5.88 -4.25 -23.43
CA TRP A 50 -5.44 -5.28 -22.49
C TRP A 50 -6.62 -6.02 -21.88
N TYR A 51 -7.57 -5.33 -21.26
CA TYR A 51 -8.65 -5.98 -20.51
C TYR A 51 -9.58 -6.82 -21.40
N SER A 52 -9.69 -6.49 -22.69
CA SER A 52 -10.50 -7.27 -23.64
C SER A 52 -9.98 -8.70 -23.85
N LYS A 53 -8.72 -8.96 -23.47
CA LYS A 53 -8.07 -10.28 -23.56
C LYS A 53 -8.10 -11.05 -22.23
N THR A 54 -8.67 -10.47 -21.17
CA THR A 54 -8.68 -11.09 -19.83
C THR A 54 -10.04 -11.67 -19.50
N ARG A 55 -10.13 -12.55 -18.49
CA ARG A 55 -11.35 -13.29 -18.19
C ARG A 55 -12.42 -12.41 -17.55
N TYR A 56 -12.01 -11.53 -16.63
CA TYR A 56 -12.91 -10.69 -15.85
C TYR A 56 -13.07 -9.29 -16.46
N GLY A 57 -12.29 -8.95 -17.49
CA GLY A 57 -12.44 -7.72 -18.23
C GLY A 57 -11.93 -6.48 -17.49
N TYR A 58 -12.60 -5.36 -17.71
CA TYR A 58 -12.18 -4.05 -17.23
C TYR A 58 -12.09 -4.00 -15.69
N ALA A 59 -10.99 -3.42 -15.19
CA ALA A 59 -10.86 -3.03 -13.78
C ALA A 59 -10.09 -1.71 -13.66
N ARG A 60 -10.36 -0.96 -12.58
CA ARG A 60 -9.62 0.27 -12.24
C ARG A 60 -8.26 -0.05 -11.62
N GLY A 61 -7.41 -0.78 -12.33
CA GLY A 61 -6.17 -1.36 -11.77
C GLY A 61 -5.09 -0.38 -11.30
N GLY A 62 -5.26 0.94 -11.47
CA GLY A 62 -4.41 1.93 -10.78
C GLY A 62 -4.73 2.09 -9.29
N GLU A 63 -6.02 1.98 -8.92
CA GLU A 63 -6.47 2.15 -7.53
C GLU A 63 -5.84 1.13 -6.56
N PRO A 64 -5.77 -0.18 -6.86
CA PRO A 64 -5.18 -1.18 -5.97
C PRO A 64 -3.70 -0.94 -5.71
N VAL A 65 -2.98 -0.44 -6.72
CA VAL A 65 -1.56 -0.08 -6.58
C VAL A 65 -1.40 1.08 -5.60
N HIS A 66 -2.23 2.12 -5.71
CA HIS A 66 -2.24 3.22 -4.77
C HIS A 66 -2.66 2.79 -3.36
N PHE A 67 -3.69 1.95 -3.26
CA PHE A 67 -4.20 1.40 -2.01
C PHE A 67 -3.13 0.63 -1.25
N VAL A 68 -2.47 -0.33 -1.89
CA VAL A 68 -1.39 -1.14 -1.29
C VAL A 68 -0.22 -0.24 -0.86
N ARG A 69 0.17 0.73 -1.69
CA ARG A 69 1.24 1.68 -1.36
C ARG A 69 0.91 2.51 -0.13
N ASN A 70 -0.33 2.98 0.01
CA ASN A 70 -0.76 3.77 1.14
C ASN A 70 -0.79 2.93 2.43
N ILE A 71 -1.33 1.71 2.39
CA ILE A 71 -1.33 0.81 3.55
C ILE A 71 0.10 0.51 4.01
N ARG A 72 1.03 0.26 3.07
CA ARG A 72 2.43 0.02 3.43
C ARG A 72 3.04 1.23 4.15
N ARG A 73 2.78 2.45 3.67
CA ARG A 73 3.24 3.68 4.36
C ARG A 73 2.67 3.80 5.77
N TYR A 74 1.38 3.56 5.96
CA TYR A 74 0.77 3.60 7.29
C TYR A 74 1.32 2.50 8.21
N TYR A 75 1.53 1.30 7.68
CA TYR A 75 2.13 0.19 8.41
C TYR A 75 3.56 0.51 8.84
N ASP A 76 4.38 1.09 7.96
CA ASP A 76 5.74 1.49 8.27
C ASP A 76 5.76 2.57 9.38
N ILE A 77 4.86 3.57 9.32
CA ILE A 77 4.70 4.60 10.36
C ILE A 77 4.30 3.97 11.70
N LEU A 78 3.26 3.13 11.72
CA LEU A 78 2.79 2.50 12.95
C LEU A 78 3.84 1.59 13.57
N THR A 79 4.55 0.83 12.74
CA THR A 79 5.64 -0.05 13.19
C THR A 79 6.76 0.77 13.82
N TRP A 80 7.09 1.92 13.25
CA TRP A 80 8.11 2.82 13.80
C TRP A 80 7.69 3.45 15.13
N VAL A 81 6.45 3.94 15.25
CA VAL A 81 5.94 4.57 16.50
C VAL A 81 5.74 3.55 17.62
N THR A 82 5.43 2.29 17.31
CA THR A 82 5.12 1.26 18.31
C THR A 82 6.33 0.42 18.72
N GLN A 83 7.51 0.61 18.11
CA GLN A 83 8.73 -0.03 18.56
C GLN A 83 9.18 0.58 19.92
N PRO A 84 9.37 -0.23 20.97
CA PRO A 84 9.68 0.26 22.32
C PRO A 84 11.08 0.90 22.47
N GLN A 85 11.83 1.13 21.38
CA GLN A 85 13.18 1.69 21.39
C GLN A 85 13.27 3.21 21.11
N LEU A 86 12.15 3.94 21.06
CA LEU A 86 12.14 5.40 20.88
C LEU A 86 11.52 6.11 22.09
N GLU A 87 12.02 5.81 23.29
CA GLU A 87 11.85 6.71 24.42
C GLU A 87 12.77 7.94 24.22
N GLY A 88 12.14 9.09 23.95
CA GLY A 88 12.74 10.41 24.11
C GLY A 88 13.33 11.06 22.84
N ASN A 89 12.73 12.19 22.44
CA ASN A 89 13.28 13.25 21.58
C ASN A 89 13.45 13.06 20.06
N GLN A 90 13.50 11.85 19.48
CA GLN A 90 13.76 11.72 18.02
C GLN A 90 12.54 11.99 17.12
N VAL A 91 11.32 12.01 17.68
CA VAL A 91 10.06 12.11 16.90
C VAL A 91 9.77 13.53 16.39
N ALA A 92 10.26 14.56 17.09
CA ALA A 92 9.99 15.96 16.75
C ALA A 92 10.83 16.49 15.58
N GLU A 93 12.01 15.91 15.33
CA GLU A 93 12.97 16.42 14.32
C GLU A 93 12.93 15.69 12.98
N SER A 94 12.35 14.48 12.91
CA SER A 94 12.18 13.79 11.64
C SER A 94 11.12 14.53 10.82
N GLY A 95 11.52 15.21 9.74
CA GLY A 95 10.69 16.02 8.83
C GLY A 95 9.60 15.24 8.07
N ILE A 96 9.03 14.20 8.67
CA ILE A 96 7.92 13.42 8.15
C ILE A 96 6.63 14.21 8.45
N HIS A 97 5.98 14.67 7.40
CA HIS A 97 4.60 15.16 7.53
C HIS A 97 3.69 13.95 7.79
N LEU A 98 3.27 13.76 9.05
CA LEU A 98 2.14 12.90 9.38
C LEU A 98 0.84 13.73 9.26
N PRO A 99 -0.03 13.47 8.26
CA PRO A 99 -1.33 14.12 8.21
C PRO A 99 -2.19 13.66 9.40
N GLY A 100 -2.70 14.61 10.18
CA GLY A 100 -3.67 14.35 11.25
C GLY A 100 -3.09 14.11 12.66
N ILE A 101 -1.78 14.23 12.87
CA ILE A 101 -1.19 14.27 14.22
C ILE A 101 -0.90 15.72 14.59
N ASP A 102 -1.57 16.23 15.63
CA ASP A 102 -1.26 17.52 16.22
C ASP A 102 0.12 17.45 16.89
N LYS A 103 1.04 18.33 16.48
CA LYS A 103 2.42 18.37 16.97
C LYS A 103 2.56 19.10 18.31
N ARG A 104 1.47 19.65 18.86
CA ARG A 104 1.48 20.33 20.16
C ARG A 104 1.70 19.31 21.28
N LYS A 105 2.80 19.49 22.04
CA LYS A 105 3.04 18.74 23.28
C LYS A 105 1.87 19.08 24.24
N PRO A 106 1.14 18.10 24.81
CA PRO A 106 0.16 18.41 25.84
C PRO A 106 0.88 19.09 27.01
N GLU A 107 0.31 20.20 27.50
CA GLU A 107 0.85 20.92 28.64
C GLU A 107 0.87 19.96 29.84
N GLU A 108 2.02 19.85 30.51
CA GLU A 108 2.15 19.09 31.74
C GLU A 108 1.38 19.85 32.82
N GLU A 109 0.11 19.47 33.05
CA GLU A 109 -0.66 19.96 34.19
C GLU A 109 0.00 19.47 35.49
N THR A 110 0.85 20.31 36.09
CA THR A 110 1.29 20.10 37.47
C THR A 110 0.15 20.49 38.42
N PRO A 111 -0.32 19.59 39.31
CA PRO A 111 -1.34 19.93 40.29
C PRO A 111 -0.85 21.03 41.24
N PRO A 112 -1.69 21.99 41.64
CA PRO A 112 -1.30 23.00 42.63
C PRO A 112 -1.06 22.34 44.01
N LEU A 113 -0.05 22.86 44.72
CA LEU A 113 0.37 22.48 46.08
C LEU A 113 -0.71 22.78 47.13
#